data_AF-V7GXD8-F1
#
_entry.id   AF-V7GXD8-F1
#
_cell.length_a   1.000
_cell.length_b   1.000
_cell.length_c   1.000
_cell.angle_alpha   90.00
_cell.angle_beta   90.00
_cell.angle_gamma   90.00
#
_symmetry.space_group_name_H-M   'P 1'
#
loop_
_entity.id
_entity.type
_entity.pdbx_description
1 polymer ?
#
loop_
_entity_poly.entity_id
_entity_poly.type
_entity_poly.pdbx_seq_one_letter_code
_entity_poly.pdbx_strand_id
1 'polypeptide(L)'
;MRGRWPAGQRGAAALHTLLVSLLFLFSAAPADALELKPYKDDLFAYPATLSSTDKGAYTIIDYQELRDINARDQVPERRVQAKYVDVGVRKVQQDLLLNTDAGDVRHVAVGKTEGAGIIVLYLHGQGGSRKQGVDDFTFGGNFNRIKNLMAGNGGLYLSPDFTDFGDKGAAQVAALIGHYAEASPDAKIFVACGSMGGALCWKLAGRSDTGRRINGLLLLGSLWDDSFLSSPAYRRHVPVFFGQGSKDPVFPVEKQEAFFRSIIASSKAYPYPTRFVRFETGTHGTPIRMVDWRQTLNWMLSKAP
;
A
#
# COMPACT_ATOMS: atom_id res chain seq x y z
N MET A 1 20.82 -9.55 91.04
CA MET A 1 22.06 -10.00 90.37
C MET A 1 22.01 -11.52 90.21
N ARG A 2 22.26 -12.01 88.98
CA ARG A 2 22.70 -13.36 88.56
C ARG A 2 22.06 -14.63 89.17
N GLY A 3 21.46 -15.46 88.31
CA GLY A 3 21.26 -16.90 88.52
C GLY A 3 20.59 -17.59 87.32
N ARG A 4 21.21 -18.63 86.77
CA ARG A 4 20.90 -19.34 85.49
C ARG A 4 19.99 -20.59 85.70
N TRP A 5 19.03 -20.80 84.77
CA TRP A 5 18.60 -22.01 83.99
C TRP A 5 18.53 -23.42 84.65
N PRO A 6 17.59 -24.35 84.28
CA PRO A 6 17.47 -24.85 82.90
C PRO A 6 16.12 -25.45 82.37
N ALA A 7 16.13 -25.64 81.04
CA ALA A 7 15.56 -26.71 80.20
C ALA A 7 14.03 -26.92 80.06
N GLY A 8 13.55 -26.82 78.82
CA GLY A 8 12.23 -27.28 78.37
C GLY A 8 12.11 -27.28 76.84
N GLN A 9 12.23 -28.46 76.25
CA GLN A 9 12.18 -28.83 74.82
C GLN A 9 10.81 -28.58 74.11
N ARG A 10 10.87 -28.35 72.78
CA ARG A 10 9.98 -28.78 71.66
C ARG A 10 9.30 -27.68 70.84
N GLY A 11 9.35 -27.85 69.52
CA GLY A 11 8.32 -27.35 68.60
C GLY A 11 8.85 -26.50 67.45
N ALA A 12 9.43 -27.14 66.44
CA ALA A 12 9.61 -26.54 65.13
C ALA A 12 8.23 -26.38 64.45
N ALA A 13 7.92 -25.18 63.96
CA ALA A 13 6.91 -24.98 62.93
C ALA A 13 7.28 -23.72 62.14
N ALA A 14 8.17 -23.88 61.17
CA ALA A 14 8.42 -22.87 60.15
C ALA A 14 7.23 -22.85 59.20
N LEU A 15 6.33 -21.86 59.33
CA LEU A 15 5.33 -21.54 58.33
C LEU A 15 6.04 -21.19 57.02
N HIS A 16 6.01 -22.11 56.06
CA HIS A 16 6.40 -21.83 54.68
C HIS A 16 5.20 -21.19 53.98
N THR A 17 5.28 -19.88 53.75
CA THR A 17 4.41 -19.16 52.82
C THR A 17 4.77 -19.58 51.40
N LEU A 18 3.97 -20.45 50.78
CA LEU A 18 4.11 -20.79 49.37
C LEU A 18 3.40 -19.72 48.52
N LEU A 19 4.16 -18.78 47.97
CA LEU A 19 3.69 -17.87 46.93
C LEU A 19 3.65 -18.65 45.61
N VAL A 20 2.46 -19.00 45.13
CA VAL A 20 2.29 -19.62 43.80
C VAL A 20 2.24 -18.49 42.77
N SER A 21 3.37 -18.23 42.11
CA SER A 21 3.45 -17.34 40.96
C SER A 21 2.90 -18.06 39.72
N LEU A 22 1.65 -17.78 39.34
CA LEU A 22 1.13 -18.17 38.02
C LEU A 22 1.80 -17.32 36.93
N LEU A 23 2.88 -17.84 36.36
CA LEU A 23 3.44 -17.37 35.10
C LEU A 23 2.49 -17.75 33.96
N PHE A 24 1.63 -16.82 33.56
CA PHE A 24 0.92 -16.91 32.27
C PHE A 24 1.95 -16.82 31.14
N LEU A 25 2.38 -17.97 30.64
CA LEU A 25 3.08 -18.09 29.37
C LEU A 25 2.08 -17.73 28.25
N PHE A 26 1.96 -16.44 27.93
CA PHE A 26 1.38 -16.02 26.67
C PHE A 26 2.29 -16.52 25.55
N SER A 27 1.91 -17.64 24.96
CA SER A 27 2.44 -18.05 23.66
C SER A 27 1.99 -16.99 22.65
N ALA A 28 2.83 -15.99 22.40
CA ALA A 28 2.67 -15.13 21.24
C ALA A 28 2.84 -16.05 20.02
N ALA A 29 1.73 -16.52 19.47
CA ALA A 29 1.75 -17.10 18.13
C ALA A 29 2.41 -16.07 17.21
N PRO A 30 3.34 -16.46 16.33
CA PRO A 30 3.84 -15.54 15.33
C PRO A 30 2.61 -15.01 14.59
N ALA A 31 2.39 -13.70 14.65
CA ALA A 31 1.46 -13.07 13.74
C ALA A 31 2.04 -13.32 12.36
N ASP A 32 1.44 -14.25 11.60
CA ASP A 32 1.80 -14.45 10.21
C ASP A 32 1.70 -13.09 9.54
N ALA A 33 2.85 -12.54 9.14
CA ALA A 33 2.87 -11.30 8.40
C ALA A 33 2.06 -11.55 7.13
N LEU A 34 0.97 -10.80 6.95
CA LEU A 34 0.12 -10.93 5.78
C LEU A 34 0.97 -10.85 4.53
N GLU A 35 1.08 -11.95 3.80
CA GLU A 35 1.76 -12.04 2.51
C GLU A 35 0.75 -12.49 1.45
N LEU A 36 0.70 -11.76 0.34
CA LEU A 36 -0.18 -12.11 -0.77
C LEU A 36 0.33 -13.36 -1.48
N LYS A 37 -0.58 -14.29 -1.77
CA LYS A 37 -0.36 -15.42 -2.70
C LYS A 37 -0.06 -14.88 -4.11
N PRO A 38 0.82 -15.57 -4.86
CA PRO A 38 1.21 -15.17 -6.22
C PRO A 38 0.03 -15.18 -7.19
N TYR A 39 0.07 -14.28 -8.18
CA TYR A 39 -0.88 -14.29 -9.29
C TYR A 39 -0.23 -13.72 -10.56
N LYS A 40 0.07 -14.62 -11.50
CA LYS A 40 0.75 -14.34 -12.78
C LYS A 40 2.10 -13.62 -12.60
N ASP A 41 2.81 -13.88 -11.52
CA ASP A 41 4.01 -13.11 -11.15
C ASP A 41 5.08 -13.10 -12.25
N ASP A 42 5.35 -14.23 -12.90
CA ASP A 42 6.34 -14.31 -13.99
C ASP A 42 6.03 -13.37 -15.17
N LEU A 43 4.75 -13.11 -15.45
CA LEU A 43 4.34 -12.22 -16.54
C LEU A 43 4.52 -10.73 -16.20
N PHE A 44 4.51 -10.39 -14.92
CA PHE A 44 4.52 -9.00 -14.45
C PHE A 44 5.73 -8.64 -13.60
N ALA A 45 6.67 -9.58 -13.44
CA ALA A 45 7.97 -9.30 -12.87
C ALA A 45 8.65 -8.20 -13.68
N TYR A 46 9.43 -7.36 -13.00
CA TYR A 46 10.27 -6.40 -13.71
C TYR A 46 11.23 -7.13 -14.67
N PRO A 47 11.55 -6.51 -15.82
CA PRO A 47 12.66 -6.95 -16.66
C PRO A 47 14.00 -6.73 -15.93
N ALA A 48 15.11 -6.70 -16.65
CA ALA A 48 16.43 -6.54 -16.06
C ALA A 48 16.53 -5.25 -15.20
N THR A 49 17.09 -5.38 -14.00
CA THR A 49 17.50 -4.24 -13.18
C THR A 49 18.83 -3.71 -13.72
N LEU A 50 18.83 -2.47 -14.22
CA LEU A 50 20.03 -1.80 -14.71
C LEU A 50 20.94 -1.36 -13.56
N SER A 51 20.34 -0.89 -12.47
CA SER A 51 21.07 -0.57 -11.25
C SER A 51 20.18 -0.61 -10.02
N SER A 52 20.79 -0.80 -8.86
CA SER A 52 20.12 -0.80 -7.57
C SER A 52 21.04 -0.15 -6.53
N THR A 53 20.61 0.96 -5.96
CA THR A 53 21.34 1.73 -4.94
C THR A 53 20.55 1.80 -3.65
N ASP A 54 21.11 2.42 -2.61
CA ASP A 54 20.41 2.67 -1.34
C ASP A 54 19.86 1.38 -0.70
N LYS A 55 20.63 0.29 -0.80
CA LYS A 55 20.22 -1.06 -0.33
C LYS A 55 18.90 -1.54 -0.96
N GLY A 56 18.67 -1.19 -2.22
CA GLY A 56 17.46 -1.54 -2.98
C GLY A 56 16.30 -0.59 -2.77
N ALA A 57 16.49 0.54 -2.10
CA ALA A 57 15.47 1.59 -1.99
C ALA A 57 15.34 2.41 -3.28
N TYR A 58 16.37 2.44 -4.14
CA TYR A 58 16.30 3.08 -5.44
C TYR A 58 16.77 2.09 -6.51
N THR A 59 15.92 1.83 -7.50
CA THR A 59 16.18 0.85 -8.55
C THR A 59 15.86 1.43 -9.92
N ILE A 60 16.68 1.09 -10.90
CA ILE A 60 16.50 1.47 -12.30
C ILE A 60 16.22 0.18 -13.06
N ILE A 61 15.07 0.15 -13.74
CA ILE A 61 14.58 -0.98 -14.50
C ILE A 61 14.77 -0.68 -15.98
N ASP A 62 15.30 -1.66 -16.71
CA ASP A 62 15.44 -1.65 -18.17
C ASP A 62 14.05 -1.70 -18.80
N TYR A 63 13.32 -0.60 -18.88
CA TYR A 63 12.05 -0.55 -19.62
C TYR A 63 12.32 -0.33 -21.12
N GLN A 64 11.61 -1.05 -21.97
CA GLN A 64 11.75 -0.94 -23.43
C GLN A 64 10.36 -1.00 -24.08
N GLU A 65 10.00 0.01 -24.86
CA GLU A 65 8.70 0.09 -25.54
C GLU A 65 8.40 -1.16 -26.39
N LEU A 66 9.37 -1.60 -27.19
CA LEU A 66 9.21 -2.77 -28.06
C LEU A 66 8.86 -4.05 -27.29
N ARG A 67 9.41 -4.25 -26.09
CA ARG A 67 9.14 -5.42 -25.25
C ARG A 67 7.89 -5.22 -24.40
N ASP A 68 7.84 -4.10 -23.70
CA ASP A 68 6.89 -3.88 -22.62
C ASP A 68 5.55 -3.33 -23.10
N ILE A 69 5.50 -2.76 -24.32
CA ILE A 69 4.29 -2.36 -25.05
C ILE A 69 4.08 -3.27 -26.26
N ASN A 70 4.92 -3.19 -27.30
CA ASN A 70 4.59 -3.80 -28.60
C ASN A 70 4.53 -5.34 -28.55
N ALA A 71 5.41 -5.99 -27.78
CA ALA A 71 5.40 -7.44 -27.62
C ALA A 71 4.46 -7.95 -26.51
N ARG A 72 3.99 -7.07 -25.61
CA ARG A 72 3.03 -7.40 -24.53
C ARG A 72 1.58 -7.20 -24.97
N ASP A 73 1.34 -6.20 -25.80
CA ASP A 73 0.01 -5.83 -26.25
C ASP A 73 -0.40 -6.54 -27.54
N GLN A 74 -1.68 -6.85 -27.65
CA GLN A 74 -2.31 -7.23 -28.92
C GLN A 74 -2.55 -5.98 -29.77
N VAL A 75 -2.99 -4.89 -29.14
CA VAL A 75 -3.10 -3.55 -29.75
C VAL A 75 -2.33 -2.61 -28.82
N PRO A 76 -1.19 -2.04 -29.26
CA PRO A 76 -0.34 -1.19 -28.43
C PRO A 76 -1.15 -0.18 -27.61
N GLU A 77 -0.89 -0.18 -26.29
CA GLU A 77 -1.49 0.70 -25.27
C GLU A 77 -2.99 0.54 -25.03
N ARG A 78 -3.72 -0.12 -25.93
CA ARG A 78 -5.19 -0.24 -25.86
C ARG A 78 -5.65 -1.61 -25.38
N ARG A 79 -4.91 -2.67 -25.70
CA ARG A 79 -5.31 -4.04 -25.38
C ARG A 79 -4.12 -4.96 -25.22
N VAL A 80 -3.94 -5.46 -24.01
CA VAL A 80 -2.95 -6.50 -23.72
C VAL A 80 -3.31 -7.86 -24.34
N GLN A 81 -2.32 -8.70 -24.62
CA GLN A 81 -2.54 -10.11 -24.98
C GLN A 81 -3.31 -10.88 -23.90
N ALA A 82 -4.11 -11.86 -24.33
CA ALA A 82 -5.00 -12.63 -23.46
C ALA A 82 -4.30 -13.30 -22.26
N LYS A 83 -3.03 -13.73 -22.40
CA LYS A 83 -2.27 -14.35 -21.31
C LYS A 83 -2.13 -13.47 -20.06
N TYR A 84 -2.21 -12.15 -20.20
CA TYR A 84 -2.13 -11.20 -19.07
C TYR A 84 -3.46 -10.99 -18.34
N VAL A 85 -4.58 -11.48 -18.88
CA VAL A 85 -5.92 -11.17 -18.37
C VAL A 85 -6.61 -12.43 -17.89
N ASP A 86 -7.33 -12.33 -16.77
CA ASP A 86 -8.41 -13.26 -16.40
C ASP A 86 -9.64 -12.44 -16.00
N VAL A 87 -10.69 -12.53 -16.83
CA VAL A 87 -11.94 -11.78 -16.62
C VAL A 87 -12.88 -12.47 -15.63
N GLY A 88 -12.54 -13.65 -15.11
CA GLY A 88 -13.33 -14.35 -14.09
C GLY A 88 -13.56 -13.52 -12.83
N VAL A 89 -12.61 -12.62 -12.51
CA VAL A 89 -12.70 -11.66 -11.40
C VAL A 89 -13.91 -10.72 -11.50
N ARG A 90 -14.48 -10.51 -12.69
CA ARG A 90 -15.69 -9.69 -12.87
C ARG A 90 -16.90 -10.21 -12.11
N LYS A 91 -16.94 -11.51 -11.78
CA LYS A 91 -18.02 -12.12 -10.99
C LYS A 91 -18.13 -11.54 -9.57
N VAL A 92 -17.03 -10.98 -9.05
CA VAL A 92 -16.98 -10.33 -7.74
C VAL A 92 -16.71 -8.83 -7.84
N GLN A 93 -17.00 -8.24 -9.00
CA GLN A 93 -16.90 -6.80 -9.26
C GLN A 93 -18.29 -6.15 -9.19
N GLN A 94 -18.40 -5.03 -8.49
CA GLN A 94 -19.64 -4.27 -8.31
C GLN A 94 -19.40 -2.79 -8.62
N ASP A 95 -20.27 -2.14 -9.39
CA ASP A 95 -20.28 -0.68 -9.57
C ASP A 95 -21.30 -0.09 -8.59
N LEU A 96 -20.80 0.59 -7.56
CA LEU A 96 -21.54 1.00 -6.38
C LEU A 96 -21.61 2.52 -6.26
N LEU A 97 -22.57 2.98 -5.47
CA LEU A 97 -22.69 4.37 -5.04
C LEU A 97 -22.74 4.39 -3.51
N LEU A 98 -21.81 5.13 -2.90
CA LEU A 98 -21.81 5.40 -1.47
C LEU A 98 -22.25 6.84 -1.23
N ASN A 99 -23.32 7.04 -0.46
CA ASN A 99 -23.75 8.36 -0.03
C ASN A 99 -22.98 8.74 1.24
N THR A 100 -22.35 9.91 1.26
CA THR A 100 -21.56 10.40 2.39
C THR A 100 -21.83 11.87 2.65
N ASP A 101 -21.48 12.36 3.83
CA ASP A 101 -21.53 13.79 4.14
C ASP A 101 -20.59 14.63 3.24
N ALA A 102 -19.56 14.01 2.67
CA ALA A 102 -18.67 14.62 1.68
C ALA A 102 -19.23 14.57 0.24
N GLY A 103 -20.43 14.02 0.06
CA GLY A 103 -21.12 13.81 -1.20
C GLY A 103 -21.08 12.36 -1.69
N ASP A 104 -21.80 12.11 -2.78
CA ASP A 104 -21.91 10.81 -3.42
C ASP A 104 -20.58 10.35 -4.03
N VAL A 105 -20.19 9.10 -3.76
CA VAL A 105 -18.95 8.49 -4.25
C VAL A 105 -19.30 7.24 -5.07
N ARG A 106 -19.32 7.38 -6.39
CA ARG A 106 -19.39 6.23 -7.29
C ARG A 106 -18.04 5.53 -7.32
N HIS A 107 -18.05 4.23 -7.17
CA HIS A 107 -16.81 3.45 -7.12
C HIS A 107 -17.05 2.03 -7.58
N VAL A 108 -16.02 1.41 -8.11
CA VAL A 108 -16.03 -0.03 -8.38
C VAL A 108 -15.32 -0.75 -7.24
N ALA A 109 -15.99 -1.75 -6.67
CA ALA A 109 -15.46 -2.64 -5.65
C ALA A 109 -15.24 -4.04 -6.23
N VAL A 110 -14.09 -4.65 -5.93
CA VAL A 110 -13.72 -5.98 -6.42
C VAL A 110 -13.13 -6.81 -5.30
N GLY A 111 -13.76 -7.95 -4.99
CA GLY A 111 -13.35 -8.82 -3.89
C GLY A 111 -14.26 -8.69 -2.67
N LYS A 112 -13.69 -8.75 -1.47
CA LYS A 112 -14.43 -8.88 -0.21
C LYS A 112 -14.77 -7.50 0.36
N THR A 113 -16.04 -7.09 0.36
CA THR A 113 -16.46 -5.76 0.86
C THR A 113 -16.53 -5.66 2.38
N GLU A 114 -16.51 -6.79 3.10
CA GLU A 114 -16.56 -6.88 4.56
C GLU A 114 -15.51 -7.87 5.08
N GLY A 115 -14.83 -7.55 6.18
CA GLY A 115 -13.78 -8.39 6.75
C GLY A 115 -12.64 -8.72 5.80
N ALA A 116 -12.27 -7.79 4.92
CA ALA A 116 -11.09 -7.91 4.07
C ALA A 116 -9.80 -7.86 4.90
N GLY A 117 -8.78 -8.64 4.54
CA GLY A 117 -7.45 -8.54 5.19
C GLY A 117 -6.60 -7.38 4.66
N ILE A 118 -6.90 -6.92 3.44
CA ILE A 118 -6.19 -5.86 2.75
C ILE A 118 -7.16 -5.08 1.87
N ILE A 119 -7.02 -3.76 1.83
CA ILE A 119 -7.76 -2.87 0.94
C ILE A 119 -6.75 -2.09 0.09
N VAL A 120 -6.90 -2.12 -1.23
CA VAL A 120 -6.09 -1.34 -2.17
C VAL A 120 -7.01 -0.42 -2.96
N LEU A 121 -6.75 0.89 -2.89
CA LEU A 121 -7.44 1.90 -3.68
C LEU A 121 -6.54 2.34 -4.83
N TYR A 122 -7.11 2.55 -6.02
CA TYR A 122 -6.45 3.27 -7.10
C TYR A 122 -7.21 4.57 -7.43
N LEU A 123 -6.55 5.70 -7.21
CA LEU A 123 -7.04 7.03 -7.56
C LEU A 123 -6.49 7.43 -8.93
N HIS A 124 -7.40 7.62 -9.88
CA HIS A 124 -7.05 7.93 -11.26
C HIS A 124 -6.44 9.33 -11.41
N GLY A 125 -5.78 9.57 -12.54
CA GLY A 125 -5.25 10.88 -12.92
C GLY A 125 -6.29 11.78 -13.58
N GLN A 126 -5.85 12.95 -14.04
CA GLN A 126 -6.68 13.87 -14.83
C GLN A 126 -7.20 13.17 -16.10
N GLY A 127 -8.49 13.35 -16.40
CA GLY A 127 -9.16 12.68 -17.52
C GLY A 127 -9.51 11.21 -17.27
N GLY A 128 -9.14 10.67 -16.11
CA GLY A 128 -9.51 9.32 -15.67
C GLY A 128 -10.90 9.23 -15.04
N SER A 129 -11.27 8.02 -14.65
CA SER A 129 -12.47 7.72 -13.85
C SER A 129 -12.31 6.38 -13.13
N ARG A 130 -13.27 6.03 -12.26
CA ARG A 130 -13.40 4.69 -11.65
C ARG A 130 -13.33 3.55 -12.66
N LYS A 131 -13.73 3.79 -13.92
CA LYS A 131 -13.71 2.78 -14.98
C LYS A 131 -12.31 2.52 -15.50
N GLN A 132 -11.44 3.53 -15.53
CA GLN A 132 -10.04 3.37 -15.95
C GLN A 132 -9.32 2.37 -15.03
N GLY A 133 -9.48 2.54 -13.71
CA GLY A 133 -8.81 1.70 -12.71
C GLY A 133 -9.28 0.24 -12.68
N VAL A 134 -10.29 -0.12 -13.46
CA VAL A 134 -10.80 -1.51 -13.55
C VAL A 134 -10.83 -2.05 -14.97
N ASP A 135 -10.30 -1.31 -15.95
CA ASP A 135 -10.21 -1.78 -17.32
C ASP A 135 -9.20 -2.95 -17.38
N ASP A 136 -9.69 -4.12 -17.78
CA ASP A 136 -8.90 -5.35 -17.76
C ASP A 136 -7.77 -5.38 -18.78
N PHE A 137 -7.85 -4.58 -19.85
CA PHE A 137 -7.02 -4.73 -21.03
C PHE A 137 -5.98 -3.62 -21.20
N THR A 138 -6.26 -2.43 -20.67
CA THR A 138 -5.33 -1.30 -20.72
C THR A 138 -4.16 -1.47 -19.75
N PHE A 139 -3.13 -0.63 -19.89
CA PHE A 139 -1.94 -0.65 -19.04
C PHE A 139 -1.32 -2.05 -18.91
N GLY A 140 -1.26 -2.80 -20.00
CA GLY A 140 -0.70 -4.15 -20.02
C GLY A 140 -1.46 -5.16 -19.14
N GLY A 141 -2.72 -4.90 -18.77
CA GLY A 141 -3.51 -5.74 -17.87
C GLY A 141 -3.16 -5.58 -16.40
N ASN A 142 -2.45 -4.52 -16.00
CA ASN A 142 -2.02 -4.36 -14.62
C ASN A 142 -3.20 -4.09 -13.65
N PHE A 143 -4.27 -3.47 -14.12
CA PHE A 143 -5.52 -3.37 -13.36
C PHE A 143 -6.23 -4.73 -13.21
N ASN A 144 -6.21 -5.57 -14.25
CA ASN A 144 -6.71 -6.94 -14.11
C ASN A 144 -5.90 -7.73 -13.06
N ARG A 145 -4.58 -7.54 -13.01
CA ARG A 145 -3.72 -8.22 -12.03
C ARG A 145 -4.07 -7.83 -10.60
N ILE A 146 -4.13 -6.54 -10.27
CA ILE A 146 -4.46 -6.13 -8.89
C ILE A 146 -5.86 -6.58 -8.46
N LYS A 147 -6.85 -6.52 -9.36
CA LYS A 147 -8.19 -7.07 -9.10
C LYS A 147 -8.14 -8.54 -8.70
N ASN A 148 -7.43 -9.36 -9.47
CA ASN A 148 -7.29 -10.79 -9.18
C ASN A 148 -6.48 -11.06 -7.91
N LEU A 149 -5.41 -10.29 -7.66
CA LEU A 149 -4.64 -10.38 -6.42
C LEU A 149 -5.52 -10.11 -5.21
N MET A 150 -6.33 -9.06 -5.22
CA MET A 150 -7.22 -8.74 -4.09
C MET A 150 -8.32 -9.80 -3.92
N ALA A 151 -9.03 -10.15 -4.99
CA ALA A 151 -10.08 -11.16 -4.93
C ALA A 151 -9.56 -12.53 -4.46
N GLY A 152 -8.38 -12.96 -4.92
CA GLY A 152 -7.78 -14.25 -4.56
C GLY A 152 -7.14 -14.31 -3.16
N ASN A 153 -6.89 -13.16 -2.53
CA ASN A 153 -6.24 -13.06 -1.22
C ASN A 153 -7.18 -12.57 -0.10
N GLY A 154 -8.50 -12.65 -0.30
CA GLY A 154 -9.46 -12.17 0.70
C GLY A 154 -9.36 -10.65 0.95
N GLY A 155 -8.90 -9.92 -0.07
CA GLY A 155 -8.77 -8.47 -0.06
C GLY A 155 -9.88 -7.77 -0.85
N LEU A 156 -9.79 -6.45 -0.87
CA LEU A 156 -10.68 -5.55 -1.57
C LEU A 156 -9.87 -4.61 -2.45
N TYR A 157 -10.23 -4.52 -3.73
CA TYR A 157 -9.76 -3.48 -4.62
C TYR A 157 -10.87 -2.46 -4.86
N LEU A 158 -10.53 -1.17 -4.78
CA LEU A 158 -11.45 -0.06 -5.03
C LEU A 158 -10.88 0.86 -6.11
N SER A 159 -11.74 1.28 -7.03
CA SER A 159 -11.46 2.41 -7.91
C SER A 159 -12.63 3.40 -7.81
N PRO A 160 -12.44 4.56 -7.16
CA PRO A 160 -13.49 5.56 -7.01
C PRO A 160 -13.43 6.66 -8.07
N ASP A 161 -14.56 7.30 -8.31
CA ASP A 161 -14.63 8.66 -8.82
C ASP A 161 -14.55 9.65 -7.66
N PHE A 162 -14.15 10.87 -7.98
CA PHE A 162 -14.13 12.00 -7.06
C PHE A 162 -14.34 13.29 -7.85
N THR A 163 -14.80 14.34 -7.17
CA THR A 163 -15.24 15.59 -7.81
C THR A 163 -14.06 16.40 -8.38
N ASP A 164 -12.94 16.40 -7.65
CA ASP A 164 -11.75 17.18 -7.97
C ASP A 164 -10.50 16.53 -7.33
N PHE A 165 -9.34 17.11 -7.60
CA PHE A 165 -8.07 16.74 -6.96
C PHE A 165 -7.77 17.59 -5.71
N GLY A 166 -8.80 18.29 -5.20
CA GLY A 166 -8.76 19.22 -4.10
C GLY A 166 -9.23 18.62 -2.78
N ASP A 167 -9.62 19.48 -1.84
CA ASP A 167 -10.06 19.05 -0.50
C ASP A 167 -11.39 18.29 -0.54
N LYS A 168 -12.28 18.62 -1.48
CA LYS A 168 -13.56 17.92 -1.64
C LYS A 168 -13.35 16.49 -2.12
N GLY A 169 -12.56 16.29 -3.18
CA GLY A 169 -12.19 14.94 -3.62
C GLY A 169 -11.47 14.15 -2.53
N ALA A 170 -10.56 14.78 -1.78
CA ALA A 170 -9.89 14.12 -0.66
C ALA A 170 -10.86 13.71 0.46
N ALA A 171 -11.85 14.54 0.78
CA ALA A 171 -12.89 14.21 1.75
C ALA A 171 -13.78 13.04 1.29
N GLN A 172 -14.14 13.00 0.00
CA GLN A 172 -14.90 11.90 -0.59
C GLN A 172 -14.13 10.57 -0.51
N VAL A 173 -12.84 10.58 -0.87
CA VAL A 173 -11.99 9.38 -0.77
C VAL A 173 -11.78 8.98 0.70
N ALA A 174 -11.62 9.95 1.61
CA ALA A 174 -11.51 9.68 3.04
C ALA A 174 -12.76 9.01 3.61
N ALA A 175 -13.96 9.48 3.22
CA ALA A 175 -15.22 8.87 3.62
C ALA A 175 -15.36 7.43 3.09
N LEU A 176 -14.95 7.18 1.84
CA LEU A 176 -14.91 5.84 1.27
C LEU A 176 -13.96 4.90 2.03
N ILE A 177 -12.76 5.39 2.36
CA ILE A 177 -11.79 4.63 3.19
C ILE A 177 -12.38 4.34 4.56
N GLY A 178 -13.04 5.32 5.19
CA GLY A 178 -13.73 5.16 6.48
C GLY A 178 -14.76 4.04 6.44
N HIS A 179 -15.67 4.09 5.47
CA HIS A 179 -16.72 3.09 5.28
C HIS A 179 -16.18 1.65 5.19
N TYR A 180 -15.20 1.42 4.31
CA TYR A 180 -14.64 0.06 4.14
C TYR A 180 -13.71 -0.36 5.28
N ALA A 181 -13.09 0.59 5.99
CA ALA A 181 -12.32 0.28 7.19
C ALA A 181 -13.23 -0.11 8.37
N GLU A 182 -14.43 0.46 8.48
CA GLU A 182 -15.43 0.03 9.47
C GLU A 182 -15.92 -1.40 9.17
N ALA A 183 -16.19 -1.69 7.89
CA ALA A 183 -16.57 -3.02 7.44
C ALA A 183 -15.44 -4.05 7.55
N SER A 184 -14.18 -3.61 7.59
CA SER A 184 -12.98 -4.45 7.63
C SER A 184 -11.94 -3.89 8.62
N PRO A 185 -12.19 -3.98 9.94
CA PRO A 185 -11.41 -3.28 10.96
C PRO A 185 -9.93 -3.68 11.02
N ASP A 186 -9.60 -4.91 10.61
CA ASP A 186 -8.23 -5.43 10.61
C ASP A 186 -7.49 -5.21 9.28
N ALA A 187 -8.14 -4.60 8.28
CA ALA A 187 -7.57 -4.45 6.95
C ALA A 187 -6.36 -3.49 6.94
N LYS A 188 -5.28 -3.91 6.27
CA LYS A 188 -4.21 -2.99 5.88
C LYS A 188 -4.62 -2.21 4.62
N ILE A 189 -4.56 -0.88 4.67
CA ILE A 189 -5.10 0.00 3.62
C ILE A 189 -3.98 0.68 2.83
N PHE A 190 -3.96 0.47 1.51
CA PHE A 190 -2.98 1.04 0.60
C PHE A 190 -3.68 1.91 -0.44
N VAL A 191 -3.11 3.10 -0.70
CA VAL A 191 -3.65 4.03 -1.71
C VAL A 191 -2.62 4.23 -2.80
N ALA A 192 -2.94 3.76 -4.00
CA ALA A 192 -2.18 4.02 -5.20
C ALA A 192 -2.78 5.20 -5.98
N CYS A 193 -1.93 6.07 -6.50
CA CYS A 193 -2.32 7.30 -7.17
C CYS A 193 -1.57 7.45 -8.48
N GLY A 194 -2.32 7.53 -9.58
CA GLY A 194 -1.77 7.82 -10.90
C GLY A 194 -1.80 9.32 -11.19
N SER A 195 -0.70 9.89 -11.70
CA SER A 195 -0.66 11.28 -12.17
C SER A 195 -1.22 12.28 -11.14
N MET A 196 -2.15 13.17 -11.54
CA MET A 196 -2.80 14.12 -10.64
C MET A 196 -3.52 13.50 -9.44
N GLY A 197 -3.84 12.21 -9.46
CA GLY A 197 -4.35 11.48 -8.30
C GLY A 197 -3.42 11.58 -7.09
N GLY A 198 -2.12 11.82 -7.31
CA GLY A 198 -1.14 12.04 -6.23
C GLY A 198 -1.49 13.20 -5.29
N ALA A 199 -2.15 14.24 -5.79
CA ALA A 199 -2.62 15.35 -4.96
C ALA A 199 -3.59 14.86 -3.87
N LEU A 200 -4.43 13.87 -4.19
CA LEU A 200 -5.31 13.22 -3.23
C LEU A 200 -4.52 12.33 -2.27
N CYS A 201 -3.56 11.54 -2.74
CA CYS A 201 -2.67 10.76 -1.85
C CYS A 201 -1.99 11.65 -0.79
N TRP A 202 -1.46 12.81 -1.18
CA TRP A 202 -0.80 13.73 -0.25
C TRP A 202 -1.77 14.39 0.73
N LYS A 203 -2.95 14.80 0.25
CA LYS A 203 -4.01 15.28 1.14
C LYS A 203 -4.43 14.21 2.14
N LEU A 204 -4.67 12.97 1.70
CA LEU A 204 -5.02 11.85 2.58
C LEU A 204 -3.94 11.56 3.61
N ALA A 205 -2.66 11.68 3.23
CA ALA A 205 -1.53 11.54 4.14
C ALA A 205 -1.53 12.62 5.25
N GLY A 206 -1.91 13.85 4.88
CA GLY A 206 -1.98 15.04 5.73
C GLY A 206 -3.15 15.07 6.72
N ARG A 207 -4.25 14.36 6.44
CA ARG A 207 -5.44 14.38 7.32
C ARG A 207 -5.23 13.55 8.59
N SER A 208 -5.93 13.94 9.66
CA SER A 208 -5.90 13.22 10.94
C SER A 208 -6.66 11.90 10.93
N ASP A 209 -7.69 11.77 10.11
CA ASP A 209 -8.51 10.56 9.97
C ASP A 209 -7.83 9.50 9.09
N THR A 210 -7.43 9.86 7.87
CA THR A 210 -6.82 8.92 6.92
C THR A 210 -5.33 8.76 7.11
N GLY A 211 -4.58 9.82 7.40
CA GLY A 211 -3.13 9.74 7.61
C GLY A 211 -2.74 8.89 8.83
N ARG A 212 -3.65 8.76 9.81
CA ARG A 212 -3.52 7.85 10.95
C ARG A 212 -4.00 6.43 10.70
N ARG A 213 -4.61 6.17 9.54
CA ARG A 213 -5.25 4.89 9.21
C ARG A 213 -4.53 4.14 8.10
N ILE A 214 -4.15 4.83 7.01
CA ILE A 214 -3.50 4.19 5.86
C ILE A 214 -2.17 3.53 6.24
N ASN A 215 -1.82 2.48 5.51
CA ASN A 215 -0.63 1.64 5.73
C ASN A 215 0.35 1.67 4.56
N GLY A 216 0.06 2.36 3.47
CA GLY A 216 1.03 2.67 2.42
C GLY A 216 0.48 3.54 1.30
N LEU A 217 1.39 4.24 0.61
CA LEU A 217 1.10 5.13 -0.51
C LEU A 217 1.93 4.75 -1.73
N LEU A 218 1.31 4.62 -2.90
CA LEU A 218 1.98 4.36 -4.16
C LEU A 218 1.75 5.52 -5.12
N LEU A 219 2.82 6.09 -5.65
CA LEU A 219 2.80 7.24 -6.56
C LEU A 219 3.30 6.74 -7.91
N LEU A 220 2.40 6.68 -8.89
CA LEU A 220 2.63 6.07 -10.20
C LEU A 220 2.62 7.15 -11.28
N GLY A 221 3.80 7.63 -11.67
CA GLY A 221 3.94 8.73 -12.64
C GLY A 221 3.25 9.99 -12.12
N SER A 222 3.54 10.38 -10.88
CA SER A 222 2.73 11.30 -10.08
C SER A 222 3.59 12.42 -9.47
N LEU A 223 2.94 13.49 -9.02
CA LEU A 223 3.59 14.64 -8.38
C LEU A 223 4.14 14.34 -6.97
N TRP A 224 5.05 15.22 -6.52
CA TRP A 224 5.57 15.34 -5.16
C TRP A 224 4.86 16.44 -4.37
N ASP A 225 4.96 16.38 -3.04
CA ASP A 225 4.46 17.42 -2.14
C ASP A 225 5.24 17.40 -0.81
N ASP A 226 6.04 18.44 -0.55
CA ASP A 226 6.89 18.53 0.64
C ASP A 226 6.10 18.59 1.95
N SER A 227 4.81 18.96 1.91
CA SER A 227 3.95 18.94 3.10
C SER A 227 3.83 17.54 3.70
N PHE A 228 4.07 16.49 2.90
CA PHE A 228 4.13 15.10 3.36
C PHE A 228 5.09 14.93 4.54
N LEU A 229 6.27 15.58 4.53
CA LEU A 229 7.29 15.44 5.59
C LEU A 229 6.81 15.92 6.96
N SER A 230 5.71 16.68 7.02
CA SER A 230 5.08 17.13 8.26
C SER A 230 3.81 16.36 8.63
N SER A 231 3.34 15.48 7.74
CA SER A 231 2.03 14.83 7.80
C SER A 231 1.88 13.77 8.90
N PRO A 232 0.64 13.46 9.33
CA PRO A 232 0.37 12.31 10.20
C PRO A 232 0.91 10.98 9.65
N ALA A 233 0.77 10.73 8.33
CA ALA A 233 1.29 9.52 7.71
C ALA A 233 2.82 9.45 7.77
N TYR A 234 3.52 10.58 7.55
CA TYR A 234 4.98 10.62 7.68
C TYR A 234 5.44 10.29 9.09
N ARG A 235 4.82 10.90 10.11
CA ARG A 235 5.13 10.62 11.52
C ARG A 235 4.92 9.14 11.88
N ARG A 236 3.93 8.50 11.26
CA ARG A 236 3.67 7.06 11.39
C ARG A 236 4.58 6.16 10.55
N HIS A 237 5.52 6.71 9.80
CA HIS A 237 6.40 5.95 8.90
C HIS A 237 5.61 5.09 7.90
N VAL A 238 4.51 5.62 7.38
CA VAL A 238 3.73 4.94 6.33
C VAL A 238 4.64 4.72 5.10
N PRO A 239 4.82 3.48 4.61
CA PRO A 239 5.68 3.22 3.47
C PRO A 239 5.21 3.93 2.20
N VAL A 240 6.16 4.46 1.45
CA VAL A 240 5.89 5.18 0.18
C VAL A 240 6.65 4.53 -0.97
N PHE A 241 5.93 4.19 -2.02
CA PHE A 241 6.51 3.70 -3.28
C PHE A 241 6.35 4.75 -4.37
N PHE A 242 7.42 4.96 -5.12
CA PHE A 242 7.46 5.81 -6.30
C PHE A 242 7.77 4.95 -7.52
N GLY A 243 6.91 4.97 -8.51
CA GLY A 243 7.20 4.50 -9.86
C GLY A 243 7.26 5.69 -10.80
N GLN A 244 8.34 5.85 -11.56
CA GLN A 244 8.52 7.02 -12.43
C GLN A 244 9.20 6.64 -13.75
N GLY A 245 8.70 7.15 -14.88
CA GLY A 245 9.37 7.03 -16.17
C GLY A 245 10.49 8.06 -16.30
N SER A 246 11.67 7.67 -16.81
CA SER A 246 12.79 8.62 -16.95
C SER A 246 12.58 9.69 -18.04
N LYS A 247 11.63 9.47 -18.94
CA LYS A 247 11.20 10.41 -19.99
C LYS A 247 9.76 10.89 -19.78
N ASP A 248 9.28 10.95 -18.54
CA ASP A 248 7.96 11.51 -18.23
C ASP A 248 7.94 13.03 -18.54
N PRO A 249 7.15 13.50 -19.53
CA PRO A 249 7.09 14.91 -19.90
C PRO A 249 6.20 15.74 -18.98
N VAL A 250 5.39 15.11 -18.12
CA VAL A 250 4.42 15.76 -17.24
C VAL A 250 5.03 15.99 -15.86
N PHE A 251 5.62 14.96 -15.28
CA PHE A 251 6.33 15.02 -14.00
C PHE A 251 7.79 14.60 -14.19
N PRO A 252 8.72 15.57 -14.36
CA PRO A 252 10.12 15.26 -14.61
C PRO A 252 10.71 14.38 -13.50
N VAL A 253 11.44 13.34 -13.90
CA VAL A 253 11.97 12.34 -12.98
C VAL A 253 12.90 12.96 -11.93
N GLU A 254 13.66 13.99 -12.31
CA GLU A 254 14.62 14.67 -11.43
C GLU A 254 13.92 15.30 -10.22
N LYS A 255 12.70 15.81 -10.40
CA LYS A 255 11.94 16.42 -9.31
C LYS A 255 11.38 15.36 -8.36
N GLN A 256 10.89 14.25 -8.90
CA GLN A 256 10.42 13.13 -8.09
C GLN A 256 11.57 12.48 -7.31
N GLU A 257 12.75 12.37 -7.93
CA GLU A 257 13.97 11.90 -7.27
C GLU A 257 14.42 12.85 -6.17
N ALA A 258 14.43 14.16 -6.42
CA ALA A 258 14.77 15.15 -5.40
C ALA A 258 13.87 15.01 -4.16
N PHE A 259 12.56 14.81 -4.36
CA PHE A 259 11.63 14.56 -3.26
C PHE A 259 11.89 13.22 -2.55
N PHE A 260 12.14 12.13 -3.29
CA PHE A 260 12.55 10.87 -2.68
C PHE A 260 13.81 11.01 -1.82
N ARG A 261 14.80 11.78 -2.29
CA ARG A 261 16.02 12.08 -1.53
C ARG A 261 15.74 12.95 -0.31
N SER A 262 14.79 13.88 -0.37
CA SER A 262 14.41 14.71 0.78
C SER A 262 13.77 13.89 1.90
N ILE A 263 12.97 12.86 1.57
CA ILE A 263 12.43 11.89 2.54
C ILE A 263 13.55 11.16 3.27
N ILE A 264 14.54 10.62 2.52
CA ILE A 264 15.68 9.92 3.11
C ILE A 264 16.50 10.86 4.01
N ALA A 265 16.80 12.06 3.52
CA ALA A 265 17.60 13.04 4.26
C ALA A 265 16.93 13.52 5.56
N SER A 266 15.59 13.55 5.59
CA SER A 266 14.79 13.97 6.74
C SER A 266 14.61 12.86 7.79
N SER A 267 15.08 11.64 7.53
CA SER A 267 14.86 10.46 8.38
C SER A 267 16.18 9.85 8.86
N LYS A 268 16.98 10.64 9.60
CA LYS A 268 18.35 10.28 10.00
C LYS A 268 18.43 9.27 11.16
N ALA A 269 17.48 9.31 12.09
CA ALA A 269 17.47 8.43 13.27
C ALA A 269 16.93 7.02 12.94
N TYR A 270 15.94 6.94 12.06
CA TYR A 270 15.32 5.70 11.60
C TYR A 270 15.11 5.79 10.08
N PRO A 271 15.64 4.87 9.27
CA PRO A 271 15.45 4.92 7.82
C PRO A 271 13.96 4.88 7.45
N TYR A 272 13.51 5.90 6.72
CA TYR A 272 12.12 5.95 6.25
C TYR A 272 11.84 4.81 5.26
N PRO A 273 10.70 4.09 5.35
CA PRO A 273 10.38 3.01 4.42
C PRO A 273 9.91 3.56 3.07
N THR A 274 10.85 4.05 2.26
CA THR A 274 10.60 4.55 0.91
C THR A 274 11.27 3.70 -0.16
N ARG A 275 10.62 3.53 -1.31
CA ARG A 275 11.18 2.86 -2.50
C ARG A 275 10.91 3.64 -3.76
N PHE A 276 11.89 3.70 -4.64
CA PHE A 276 11.83 4.32 -5.95
C PHE A 276 12.19 3.30 -7.03
N VAL A 277 11.31 3.18 -8.03
CA VAL A 277 11.52 2.38 -9.23
C VAL A 277 11.46 3.33 -10.43
N ARG A 278 12.61 3.57 -11.04
CA ARG A 278 12.72 4.32 -12.28
C ARG A 278 12.65 3.36 -13.47
N PHE A 279 11.72 3.59 -14.37
CA PHE A 279 11.63 2.88 -15.64
C PHE A 279 12.43 3.64 -16.69
N GLU A 280 13.62 3.16 -17.02
CA GLU A 280 14.50 3.82 -17.99
C GLU A 280 13.83 3.88 -19.37
N THR A 281 13.90 5.01 -20.05
CA THR A 281 13.15 5.36 -21.27
C THR A 281 11.62 5.42 -21.14
N GLY A 282 11.05 5.07 -19.98
CA GLY A 282 9.61 5.09 -19.73
C GLY A 282 9.01 6.51 -19.71
N THR A 283 7.74 6.62 -20.03
CA THR A 283 6.97 7.88 -20.07
C THR A 283 5.97 7.93 -18.91
N HIS A 284 5.05 8.91 -18.95
CA HIS A 284 4.09 9.20 -17.89
C HIS A 284 3.23 8.01 -17.44
N GLY A 285 2.73 7.22 -18.39
CA GLY A 285 1.87 6.05 -18.10
C GLY A 285 2.63 4.78 -17.71
N THR A 286 3.96 4.76 -17.89
CA THR A 286 4.79 3.56 -17.67
C THR A 286 4.68 2.99 -16.25
N PRO A 287 4.70 3.80 -15.18
CA PRO A 287 4.59 3.27 -13.82
C PRO A 287 3.29 2.51 -13.53
N ILE A 288 2.15 2.97 -14.06
CA ILE A 288 0.87 2.28 -13.90
C ILE A 288 0.90 0.93 -14.63
N ARG A 289 1.48 0.91 -15.83
CA ARG A 289 1.64 -0.30 -16.65
C ARG A 289 2.58 -1.33 -16.04
N MET A 290 3.63 -0.87 -15.37
CA MET A 290 4.77 -1.70 -15.01
C MET A 290 4.87 -2.06 -13.53
N VAL A 291 4.18 -1.34 -12.61
CA VAL A 291 4.26 -1.66 -11.17
C VAL A 291 4.02 -3.14 -10.91
N ASP A 292 4.97 -3.79 -10.21
CA ASP A 292 4.77 -5.13 -9.71
C ASP A 292 3.94 -5.08 -8.42
N TRP A 293 2.62 -5.20 -8.56
CA TRP A 293 1.68 -5.07 -7.45
C TRP A 293 2.01 -5.99 -6.27
N ARG A 294 2.25 -7.28 -6.52
CA ARG A 294 2.48 -8.23 -5.42
C ARG A 294 3.78 -7.92 -4.70
N GLN A 295 4.87 -7.75 -5.45
CA GLN A 295 6.17 -7.44 -4.87
C GLN A 295 6.12 -6.14 -4.05
N THR A 296 5.44 -5.12 -4.59
CA THR A 296 5.32 -3.81 -3.95
C THR A 296 4.47 -3.88 -2.69
N LEU A 297 3.28 -4.50 -2.76
CA LEU A 297 2.38 -4.64 -1.61
C LEU A 297 2.98 -5.53 -0.52
N ASN A 298 3.63 -6.65 -0.84
CA ASN A 298 4.30 -7.49 0.15
C ASN A 298 5.44 -6.73 0.86
N TRP A 299 6.21 -5.93 0.12
CA TRP A 299 7.19 -5.04 0.76
C TRP A 299 6.51 -4.04 1.69
N MET A 300 5.45 -3.36 1.25
CA MET A 300 4.75 -2.41 2.10
C MET A 300 4.14 -3.07 3.34
N LEU A 301 3.54 -4.26 3.21
CA LEU A 301 3.02 -5.05 4.33
C LEU A 301 4.11 -5.36 5.36
N SER A 302 5.33 -5.70 4.91
CA SER A 302 6.48 -5.92 5.80
C SER A 302 6.99 -4.65 6.51
N LYS A 303 6.55 -3.46 6.06
CA LYS A 303 6.95 -2.14 6.59
C LYS A 303 5.79 -1.35 7.19
N ALA A 304 4.58 -1.88 7.12
CA ALA A 304 3.38 -1.18 7.54
C ALA A 304 3.44 -0.90 9.06
N PRO A 305 3.10 0.32 9.51
CA PRO A 305 3.03 0.64 10.92
C PRO A 305 1.81 0.00 11.61
#